data_AF-A0A067QNX2-F1
#
_entry.id   AF-A0A067QNX2-F1
#
_cell.length_a   1.000
_cell.length_b   1.000
_cell.length_c   1.000
_cell.angle_alpha   90.00
_cell.angle_beta   90.00
_cell.angle_gamma   90.00
#
_symmetry.space_group_name_H-M   'P 1'
#
loop_
_entity.id
_entity.type
_entity.pdbx_description
1 polymer ?
#
loop_
_entity_poly.entity_id
_entity_poly.type
_entity_poly.pdbx_seq_one_letter_code
_entity_poly.pdbx_strand_id
1 'polypeptide(L)' 'PTAEQMRIAQIIDTRTEDPNLKDKIKQAMDATRKTEDEVCTALHDCDNDLDRAVNMLLEGMGQ' A
#
# COMPACT_ATOMS: atom_id res chain seq x y z
N PRO A 1 -19.02 0.75 38.82
CA PRO A 1 -17.86 0.59 37.92
C PRO A 1 -17.96 -0.74 37.15
N THR A 2 -18.59 -0.69 35.98
CA THR A 2 -18.97 -1.88 35.20
C THR A 2 -17.81 -2.33 34.32
N ALA A 3 -17.56 -3.64 34.29
CA ALA A 3 -16.44 -4.33 33.62
C ALA A 3 -16.43 -4.22 32.07
N GLU A 4 -17.27 -3.34 31.52
CA GLU A 4 -17.58 -3.26 30.09
C GLU A 4 -16.68 -2.28 29.32
N GLN A 5 -15.85 -1.47 30.01
CA GLN A 5 -14.91 -0.56 29.35
C GLN A 5 -13.59 -1.21 28.92
N MET A 6 -13.29 -2.44 29.33
CA MET A 6 -12.00 -3.10 29.07
C MET A 6 -11.99 -3.92 27.76
N ARG A 7 -12.81 -3.56 26.76
CA ARG A 7 -12.85 -4.23 25.45
C ARG A 7 -12.87 -3.29 24.25
N ILE A 8 -12.44 -2.05 24.41
CA ILE A 8 -12.30 -1.09 23.29
C ILE A 8 -10.85 -0.94 22.81
N ALA A 9 -9.90 -1.73 23.31
CA ALA A 9 -8.48 -1.64 22.92
C ALA A 9 -8.03 -2.67 21.86
N GLN A 10 -8.90 -3.59 21.40
CA GLN A 10 -8.50 -4.70 20.51
C GLN A 10 -8.92 -4.52 19.03
N ILE A 11 -9.67 -3.47 18.68
CA ILE A 11 -10.29 -3.34 17.35
C ILE A 11 -9.50 -2.40 16.41
N ILE A 12 -8.34 -1.91 16.83
CA ILE A 12 -7.46 -1.10 15.95
C ILE A 12 -6.28 -1.94 15.41
N ASP A 13 -6.35 -3.27 15.54
CA ASP A 13 -5.35 -4.20 14.98
C ASP A 13 -5.97 -5.02 13.81
N THR A 14 -6.93 -4.44 13.10
CA THR A 14 -7.54 -5.08 11.92
C THR A 14 -7.62 -4.13 10.74
N ARG A 15 -6.77 -3.10 10.71
CA ARG A 15 -6.29 -2.62 9.42
C ARG A 15 -5.23 -3.62 8.99
N THR A 16 -5.68 -4.80 8.59
CA THR A 16 -4.91 -5.76 7.80
C THR A 16 -4.51 -5.03 6.54
N GLU A 17 -3.44 -4.24 6.64
CA GLU A 17 -2.66 -3.86 5.48
C GLU A 17 -2.18 -5.19 4.93
N ASP A 18 -2.85 -5.68 3.87
CA ASP A 18 -2.51 -6.94 3.25
C ASP A 18 -0.98 -7.01 3.12
N PRO A 19 -0.31 -8.00 3.76
CA PRO A 19 1.15 -8.04 3.77
C PRO A 19 1.71 -8.10 2.34
N ASN A 20 0.88 -8.58 1.40
CA ASN A 20 1.16 -8.60 -0.03
C ASN A 20 1.16 -7.20 -0.66
N LEU A 21 0.25 -6.31 -0.26
CA LEU A 21 0.18 -4.95 -0.78
C LEU A 21 1.36 -4.12 -0.30
N LYS A 22 1.71 -4.22 0.98
CA LYS A 22 2.85 -3.49 1.56
C LYS A 22 4.19 -3.91 0.94
N ASP A 23 4.36 -5.20 0.66
CA ASP A 23 5.55 -5.71 -0.03
C ASP A 23 5.63 -5.17 -1.47
N LYS A 24 4.51 -5.24 -2.22
CA LYS A 24 4.42 -4.66 -3.58
C LYS A 24 4.74 -3.18 -3.61
N ILE A 25 4.18 -2.40 -2.68
CA ILE A 25 4.47 -0.97 -2.55
C ILE A 25 5.96 -0.74 -2.34
N LYS A 26 6.59 -1.49 -1.43
CA LYS A 26 8.03 -1.39 -1.15
C LYS A 26 8.89 -1.75 -2.38
N GLN A 27 8.54 -2.81 -3.09
CA GLN A 27 9.24 -3.22 -4.31
C GLN A 27 9.13 -2.17 -5.41
N ALA A 28 7.93 -1.64 -5.65
CA ALA A 28 7.71 -0.61 -6.64
C ALA A 28 8.43 0.70 -6.27
N MET A 29 8.43 1.11 -5.00
CA MET A 29 9.21 2.27 -4.54
C MET A 29 10.71 2.10 -4.79
N ASP A 30 11.28 0.92 -4.56
CA ASP A 30 12.71 0.70 -4.81
C ASP A 30 13.06 0.72 -6.31
N ALA A 31 12.20 0.13 -7.14
CA ALA A 31 12.39 0.08 -8.60
C ALA A 31 12.21 1.44 -9.28
N THR A 32 11.19 2.20 -8.87
CA THR A 32 10.78 3.46 -9.52
C THR A 32 11.35 4.71 -8.84
N ARG A 33 11.85 4.57 -7.60
CA ARG A 33 12.23 5.68 -6.70
C ARG A 33 11.11 6.69 -6.44
N LYS A 34 9.86 6.25 -6.56
CA LYS A 34 8.65 7.05 -6.31
C LYS A 34 8.23 6.99 -4.85
N THR A 35 7.32 7.89 -4.48
CA THR A 35 6.74 7.92 -3.14
C THR A 35 5.69 6.83 -2.96
N GLU A 36 5.43 6.45 -1.70
CA GLU A 36 4.41 5.45 -1.35
C GLU A 36 3.02 5.82 -1.92
N ASP A 37 2.66 7.10 -1.90
CA ASP A 37 1.38 7.61 -2.40
C ASP A 37 1.25 7.44 -3.94
N GLU A 38 2.30 7.81 -4.69
CA GLU A 38 2.36 7.59 -6.14
C GLU A 38 2.29 6.09 -6.49
N VAL A 39 3.01 5.27 -5.73
CA VAL A 39 3.03 3.82 -5.92
C VAL A 39 1.68 3.18 -5.58
N CYS A 40 1.05 3.61 -4.50
CA CYS A 40 -0.27 3.13 -4.09
C CYS A 40 -1.32 3.48 -5.14
N THR A 41 -1.28 4.72 -5.66
CA THR A 41 -2.17 5.16 -6.75
C THR A 41 -1.96 4.31 -8.00
N ALA A 42 -0.71 4.15 -8.46
CA ALA A 42 -0.41 3.35 -9.65
C ALA A 42 -0.78 1.86 -9.50
N LEU A 43 -0.57 1.27 -8.31
CA LEU A 43 -1.02 -0.08 -8.00
C LEU A 43 -2.54 -0.16 -8.06
N HIS A 44 -3.26 0.81 -7.52
CA HIS A 44 -4.72 0.84 -7.53
C HIS A 44 -5.28 0.98 -8.97
N ASP A 45 -4.65 1.80 -9.82
CA ASP A 45 -4.98 1.92 -11.25
C ASP A 45 -4.63 0.66 -12.06
N CYS A 46 -3.69 -0.15 -11.58
CA CYS A 46 -3.24 -1.39 -12.21
C CYS A 46 -3.85 -2.66 -11.57
N ASP A 47 -4.96 -2.57 -10.84
CA ASP A 47 -5.59 -3.73 -10.16
C ASP A 47 -4.63 -4.48 -9.20
N ASN A 48 -3.72 -3.74 -8.56
CA ASN A 48 -2.61 -4.22 -7.72
C ASN A 48 -1.58 -5.08 -8.47
N ASP A 49 -1.44 -4.90 -9.78
CA ASP A 49 -0.39 -5.50 -10.59
C ASP A 49 0.92 -4.70 -10.45
N LEU A 50 1.91 -5.34 -9.83
CA LEU A 50 3.21 -4.73 -9.53
C LEU A 50 3.98 -4.37 -10.80
N ASP A 51 4.00 -5.25 -11.80
CA ASP A 51 4.78 -5.06 -13.01
C ASP A 51 4.22 -3.89 -13.83
N ARG A 52 2.89 -3.83 -13.97
CA ARG A 52 2.22 -2.73 -14.68
C ARG A 52 2.38 -1.40 -13.96
N ALA A 53 2.24 -1.39 -12.62
CA ALA A 53 2.43 -0.17 -11.83
C ALA A 53 3.88 0.36 -11.94
N VAL A 54 4.88 -0.54 -11.86
CA VAL A 54 6.29 -0.17 -12.02
C VAL A 54 6.56 0.39 -13.41
N ASN A 55 6.10 -0.28 -14.47
CA ASN A 55 6.25 0.20 -15.84
C ASN A 55 5.59 1.58 -16.01
N MET A 56 4.35 1.76 -15.57
CA MET A 56 3.64 3.04 -15.63
C MET A 56 4.40 4.18 -14.93
N LEU A 57 4.93 3.92 -13.74
CA LEU A 57 5.69 4.91 -12.96
C LEU A 57 7.04 5.27 -13.57
N LEU A 58 7.70 4.32 -14.24
CA LEU A 58 8.95 4.54 -14.97
C LEU A 58 8.71 5.27 -16.30
N GLU A 59 7.65 4.92 -17.03
CA GLU A 59 7.27 5.56 -18.30
C GLU A 59 6.85 7.02 -18.10
N GLY A 60 6.20 7.35 -16.97
CA GLY A 60 5.83 8.73 -16.61
C GLY A 60 7.00 9.68 -16.30
N MET A 61 8.24 9.19 -16.21
CA MET A 61 9.45 10.04 -16.10
C MET A 61 9.98 10.52 -17.46
N GLY A 62 9.41 10.04 -18.57
CA GLY A 62 9.92 10.22 -19.93
C GLY A 62 9.24 11.27 -20.80
N GLN A 63 8.40 12.16 -20.27
CA GLN A 63 7.75 13.23 -21.04
C GLN A 63 8.24 14.64 -20.66
#